data_AF-A0A914JSW1-F1
#
_entry.id   AF-A0A914JSW1-F1
#
_cell.length_a   1.000
_cell.length_b   1.000
_cell.length_c   1.000
_cell.angle_alpha   90.00
_cell.angle_beta   90.00
_cell.angle_gamma   90.00
#
_symmetry.space_group_name_H-M   'P 1'
#
loop_
_entity.id
_entity.type
_entity.pdbx_description
1 polymer ?
#
loop_
_entity_poly.entity_id
_entity_poly.type
_entity_poly.pdbx_seq_one_letter_code
_entity_poly.pdbx_strand_id
1 'polypeptide(L)' 'MFFDDSDDEHVANETKIVDGSCPDGWKLNMFDDVAYCYLAVTGAYVDQSEAQQACENQNSSLVSIHSEDEHKFVYCKLNG' A
#
# COMPACT_ATOMS: atom_id res chain seq x y z
N MET A 1 11.25 36.61 17.45
CA MET A 1 10.20 35.63 17.06
C MET A 1 10.93 34.54 16.32
N PHE A 2 11.32 33.52 17.08
CA PHE A 2 11.96 32.31 16.60
C PHE A 2 10.81 31.31 16.43
N PHE A 3 10.64 30.75 15.24
CA PHE A 3 9.83 29.55 15.07
C PHE A 3 10.83 28.41 14.96
N ASP A 4 10.91 27.65 16.06
CA ASP A 4 11.82 26.54 16.31
C ASP A 4 11.71 25.44 15.23
N ASP A 5 12.89 25.04 14.75
CA ASP A 5 13.21 23.71 14.25
C ASP A 5 12.69 22.63 15.22
N SER A 6 11.90 21.69 14.73
CA SER A 6 11.68 20.40 15.40
C SER A 6 11.39 19.35 14.34
N ASP A 7 12.44 19.04 13.58
CA ASP A 7 12.70 17.70 13.09
C ASP A 7 12.86 16.77 14.32
N ASP A 8 11.81 16.03 14.65
CA ASP A 8 11.86 14.91 15.60
C ASP A 8 11.57 13.61 14.82
N GLU A 9 12.66 12.90 14.53
CA GLU A 9 12.69 11.52 14.06
C GLU A 9 11.97 10.60 15.06
N HIS A 10 10.81 10.10 14.67
CA HIS A 10 10.37 8.77 15.08
C HIS A 10 10.17 7.90 13.83
N VAL A 11 11.03 6.89 13.77
CA VAL A 11 11.15 5.86 12.73
C VAL A 11 9.81 5.19 12.43
N ALA A 12 9.32 5.41 11.21
CA ALA A 12 8.70 4.37 10.41
C ALA A 12 9.04 4.67 8.96
N ASN A 13 9.82 3.78 8.33
CA ASN A 13 9.97 3.74 6.88
C ASN A 13 8.63 3.28 6.30
N GLU A 14 7.65 4.17 6.33
CA GLU A 14 6.37 4.02 5.68
C GLU A 14 6.44 5.00 4.52
N THR A 15 6.31 4.47 3.31
CA THR A 15 6.27 5.19 2.06
C THR A 15 5.12 6.19 2.13
N LYS A 16 5.36 7.36 2.74
CA LYS A 16 4.46 8.49 2.69
C LYS A 16 4.37 8.81 1.21
N ILE A 17 3.25 8.49 0.59
CA ILE A 17 3.04 8.67 -0.83
C ILE A 17 3.20 10.18 -1.10
N VAL A 18 4.39 10.60 -1.52
CA VAL A 18 4.84 12.01 -1.47
C VAL A 18 4.04 12.89 -2.44
N ASP A 19 3.33 12.28 -3.39
CA ASP A 19 2.47 12.95 -4.38
C ASP A 19 1.01 12.46 -4.37
N GLY A 20 0.58 11.75 -3.32
CA GLY A 20 -0.77 11.14 -3.28
C GLY A 20 -1.05 10.22 -4.47
N SER A 21 -0.01 9.68 -5.12
CA SER A 21 -0.09 8.91 -6.36
C SER A 21 0.68 7.59 -6.20
N CYS A 22 0.05 6.48 -6.59
CA CYS A 22 0.69 5.17 -6.58
C CYS A 22 1.56 4.95 -7.83
N PRO A 23 2.53 4.02 -7.79
CA PRO A 23 3.31 3.65 -8.97
C PRO A 23 2.42 3.14 -10.12
N ASP A 24 2.95 3.13 -11.34
CA ASP A 24 2.20 2.67 -12.51
C ASP A 24 1.65 1.24 -12.32
N GLY A 25 0.36 1.05 -12.63
CA GLY A 25 -0.35 -0.22 -12.46
C GLY A 25 -0.95 -0.44 -11.07
N TRP A 26 -0.56 0.37 -10.07
CA TRP A 26 -1.13 0.31 -8.72
C TRP A 26 -2.41 1.16 -8.65
N LYS A 27 -3.37 0.71 -7.84
CA LYS A 27 -4.60 1.44 -7.52
C LYS A 27 -4.44 2.12 -6.17
N LEU A 28 -4.60 3.44 -6.16
CA LEU A 28 -4.70 4.22 -4.94
C LEU A 28 -6.08 4.03 -4.32
N ASN A 29 -6.11 3.81 -3.02
CA ASN A 29 -7.31 3.98 -2.23
C ASN A 29 -7.00 4.64 -0.90
N MET A 30 -7.98 5.32 -0.31
CA MET A 30 -7.81 5.99 0.98
C MET A 30 -8.83 5.44 1.97
N PHE A 31 -8.35 5.02 3.14
CA PHE A 31 -9.15 4.54 4.26
C PHE A 31 -8.68 5.24 5.53
N ASP A 32 -9.61 5.77 6.32
CA ASP A 32 -9.30 6.45 7.59
C ASP A 32 -8.18 7.50 7.48
N ASP A 33 -8.23 8.32 6.42
CA ASP A 33 -7.22 9.35 6.07
C ASP A 33 -5.81 8.81 5.75
N VAL A 34 -5.66 7.50 5.58
CA VAL A 34 -4.42 6.84 5.14
C VAL A 34 -4.54 6.38 3.69
N ALA A 35 -3.54 6.72 2.89
CA ALA A 35 -3.45 6.32 1.49
C ALA A 35 -2.72 4.97 1.35
N TYR A 36 -3.37 4.01 0.70
CA TYR A 36 -2.85 2.69 0.41
C TYR A 36 -2.80 2.45 -1.10
N CYS A 37 -1.76 1.75 -1.54
CA CYS A 37 -1.59 1.35 -2.93
C CYS A 37 -1.76 -0.17 -3.06
N TYR A 38 -2.56 -0.60 -4.02
CA TYR A 38 -2.87 -2.00 -4.26
C TYR A 38 -2.51 -2.42 -5.68
N LEU A 39 -1.96 -3.63 -5.83
CA LEU A 39 -1.63 -4.21 -7.13
C LEU A 39 -2.26 -5.60 -7.26
N ALA A 40 -2.99 -5.81 -8.35
CA ALA A 40 -3.49 -7.13 -8.71
C ALA A 40 -2.47 -7.84 -9.60
N VAL A 41 -1.84 -8.89 -9.09
CA VAL A 41 -0.96 -9.76 -9.88
C VAL A 41 -1.77 -10.96 -10.36
N THR A 42 -1.94 -11.08 -11.68
CA THR A 42 -2.64 -12.20 -12.31
C THR A 42 -1.68 -12.98 -13.21
N GLY A 43 -2.00 -14.25 -13.47
CA GLY A 43 -1.23 -15.08 -14.42
C GLY A 43 -0.15 -15.97 -13.81
N ALA A 44 0.01 -15.98 -12.48
CA ALA A 44 0.87 -16.92 -11.76
C ALA A 44 0.10 -17.54 -10.59
N TYR A 45 0.18 -18.86 -10.46
CA TYR A 45 -0.26 -19.60 -9.28
C TYR A 45 0.98 -19.99 -8.50
N VAL A 46 1.19 -19.33 -7.37
CA VAL A 46 2.35 -19.51 -6.49
C VAL A 46 1.86 -19.72 -5.07
N ASP A 47 2.71 -20.28 -4.22
CA ASP A 47 2.40 -20.43 -2.80
C ASP A 47 2.38 -19.05 -2.12
N GLN A 48 1.66 -18.96 -0.99
CA GLN A 48 1.53 -17.70 -0.25
C GLN A 48 2.89 -17.09 0.14
N SER A 49 3.87 -17.93 0.50
CA SER A 49 5.22 -17.49 0.84
C SER A 49 5.96 -16.90 -0.36
N GLU A 50 5.78 -17.50 -1.54
CA GLU A 50 6.37 -17.00 -2.79
C GLU A 50 5.70 -15.69 -3.22
N ALA A 51 4.37 -15.59 -3.05
CA ALA A 51 3.63 -14.35 -3.28
C ALA A 51 4.10 -13.23 -2.36
N GLN A 52 4.27 -13.51 -1.06
CA GLN A 52 4.80 -12.54 -0.10
C GLN A 52 6.20 -12.08 -0.50
N GLN A 53 7.11 -13.00 -0.83
CA GLN A 53 8.45 -12.66 -1.27
C GLN A 53 8.45 -11.84 -2.57
N ALA A 54 7.56 -12.14 -3.51
CA ALA A 54 7.39 -11.36 -4.74
C ALA A 54 6.87 -9.93 -4.48
N CYS A 55 5.98 -9.76 -3.50
CA CYS A 55 5.55 -8.44 -3.04
C CYS A 55 6.69 -7.69 -2.33
N GLU A 56 7.44 -8.36 -1.45
CA GLU A 56 8.57 -7.78 -0.73
C GLU A 56 9.67 -7.29 -1.67
N ASN A 57 9.93 -8.04 -2.76
CA ASN A 57 10.85 -7.63 -3.82
C ASN A 57 10.42 -6.34 -4.55
N GLN A 58 9.13 -5.97 -4.46
CA GLN A 58 8.57 -4.74 -5.01
C GLN A 58 8.43 -3.64 -3.94
N ASN A 59 9.08 -3.80 -2.78
CA ASN A 59 8.92 -2.94 -1.60
C ASN A 59 7.44 -2.83 -1.15
N SER A 60 6.68 -3.90 -1.30
CA SER A 60 5.29 -4.01 -0.84
C SER A 60 5.10 -5.27 0.01
N SER A 61 3.88 -5.48 0.52
CA SER A 61 3.52 -6.72 1.22
C SER A 61 2.29 -7.34 0.56
N LEU A 62 2.06 -8.63 0.81
CA LEU A 62 0.79 -9.25 0.47
C LEU A 62 -0.35 -8.48 1.18
N VAL A 63 -1.45 -8.26 0.45
CA VAL A 63 -2.58 -7.46 0.94
C VAL A 63 -3.16 -8.05 2.22
N SER A 64 -3.39 -7.18 3.21
CA SER A 64 -4.04 -7.51 4.46
C SER A 64 -5.35 -6.74 4.57
N ILE A 65 -6.47 -7.45 4.56
CA ILE A 65 -7.80 -6.83 4.57
C ILE A 65 -8.25 -6.63 6.02
N HIS A 66 -8.40 -5.37 6.44
CA HIS A 66 -8.76 -5.00 7.81
C HIS A 66 -10.16 -4.39 7.94
N SER A 67 -10.79 -4.00 6.83
CA SER A 67 -12.12 -3.40 6.83
C SER A 67 -13.03 -3.96 5.75
N GLU A 68 -14.35 -3.81 5.94
CA GLU A 68 -15.33 -4.20 4.93
C GLU A 68 -15.22 -3.34 3.66
N ASP A 69 -14.87 -2.06 3.82
CA ASP A 69 -14.68 -1.15 2.69
C ASP A 69 -13.42 -1.51 1.88
N GLU A 70 -12.35 -1.93 2.55
CA GLU A 70 -11.17 -2.52 1.91
C GLU A 70 -11.50 -3.80 1.17
N HIS A 71 -12.25 -4.70 1.81
CA HIS A 71 -12.70 -5.92 1.15
C HIS A 71 -13.51 -5.63 -0.13
N LYS A 72 -14.46 -4.68 -0.06
CA LYS A 72 -15.25 -4.24 -1.22
C LYS A 72 -14.39 -3.62 -2.31
N PHE A 73 -13.41 -2.80 -1.94
CA PHE A 73 -12.47 -2.22 -2.89
C PHE A 73 -11.66 -3.29 -3.61
N VAL A 74 -11.06 -4.23 -2.88
CA VAL A 74 -10.28 -5.33 -3.45
C VAL A 74 -11.15 -6.17 -4.40
N TYR A 75 -12.35 -6.52 -3.96
CA TYR A 75 -13.26 -7.35 -4.77
C TYR A 75 -13.73 -6.64 -6.05
N CYS A 76 -14.09 -5.36 -5.99
CA CYS A 76 -14.72 -4.65 -7.10
C CYS A 76 -13.76 -3.88 -8.00
N LYS A 77 -12.58 -3.47 -7.51
CA LYS A 77 -11.67 -2.55 -8.21
C LYS A 77 -10.34 -3.16 -8.63
N LEU A 78 -9.93 -4.27 -8.00
CA LEU A 78 -8.65 -4.94 -8.32
C LEU A 78 -8.82 -6.17 -9.22
N ASN A 79 -9.93 -6.90 -9.14
CA ASN A 79 -10.17 -8.13 -9.93
C ASN A 79 -10.91 -7.89 -11.26
N GLY A 80 -10.71 -6.74 -11.89
CA GLY A 80 -11.40 -6.34 -13.14
C GLY A 80 -10.63 -6.68 -14.41
#